data_AF-A0A553K028-F1
#
_entry.id   AF-A0A553K028-F1
#
_cell.length_a   1.000
_cell.length_b   1.000
_cell.length_c   1.000
_cell.angle_alpha   90.00
_cell.angle_beta   90.00
_cell.angle_gamma   90.00
#
_symmetry.space_group_name_H-M   'P 1'
#
loop_
_entity.id
_entity.type
_entity.pdbx_description
1 polymer ?
#
loop_
_entity_poly.entity_id
_entity_poly.type
_entity_poly.pdbx_seq_one_letter_code
_entity_poly.pdbx_strand_id
1 'polypeptide(L)'
;MSRRRPIEPTAVEGEPQAVRWVVDTGELGVGEVDAAPGTLGPLLQYGVLTRVVLEDGAVVTWLADDHTWTDHGPRIRDAVNVAIDLEGWALAGNGTGPAKH
;
A
#
# COMPACT_ATOMS: atom_id res chain seq x y z
N MET A 1 -8.53 -18.49 -1.61
CA MET A 1 -9.62 -17.62 -2.11
C MET A 1 -9.60 -16.38 -1.24
N SER A 2 -9.20 -15.22 -1.78
CA SER A 2 -9.25 -13.94 -1.06
C SER A 2 -10.70 -13.59 -0.72
N ARG A 3 -10.96 -13.12 0.50
CA ARG A 3 -12.30 -12.69 0.89
C ARG A 3 -12.42 -11.21 0.52
N ARG A 4 -13.33 -10.88 -0.39
CA ARG A 4 -13.62 -9.46 -0.72
C ARG A 4 -14.17 -8.77 0.52
N ARG A 5 -13.33 -7.97 1.17
CA ARG A 5 -13.67 -7.14 2.33
C ARG A 5 -14.04 -5.72 1.88
N PRO A 6 -14.90 -4.97 2.61
CA PRO A 6 -15.10 -3.55 2.35
C PRO A 6 -13.76 -2.80 2.38
N ILE A 7 -13.56 -1.95 1.38
CA ILE A 7 -12.38 -1.08 1.26
C ILE A 7 -12.89 0.28 0.80
N GLU A 8 -12.61 1.33 1.56
CA GLU A 8 -13.14 2.67 1.31
C GLU A 8 -12.00 3.64 0.96
N PRO A 9 -12.05 4.32 -0.20
CA PRO A 9 -11.08 5.36 -0.52
C PRO A 9 -11.35 6.62 0.29
N THR A 10 -10.31 7.17 0.91
CA THR A 10 -10.31 8.48 1.57
C THR A 10 -9.19 9.34 0.98
N ALA A 11 -9.47 10.61 0.70
CA ALA A 11 -8.46 11.56 0.25
C ALA A 11 -7.47 11.86 1.38
N VAL A 12 -6.19 12.04 1.04
CA VAL A 12 -5.19 12.52 1.99
C VAL A 12 -5.06 14.04 1.84
N GLU A 13 -5.25 14.78 2.94
CA GLU A 13 -5.22 16.24 2.91
C GLU A 13 -3.85 16.75 2.45
N GLY A 14 -3.84 17.67 1.47
CA GLY A 14 -2.61 18.23 0.92
C GLY A 14 -1.85 17.35 -0.07
N GLU A 15 -2.28 16.09 -0.27
CA GLU A 15 -1.57 15.09 -1.06
C GLU A 15 -2.47 14.52 -2.17
N PRO A 16 -2.64 15.23 -3.31
CA PRO A 16 -3.57 14.83 -4.37
C PRO A 16 -3.19 13.51 -5.05
N GLN A 17 -1.92 13.13 -5.00
CA GLN A 17 -1.42 11.86 -5.51
C GLN A 17 -1.58 10.70 -4.52
N ALA A 18 -2.11 10.96 -3.31
CA ALA A 18 -2.27 9.94 -2.30
C ALA A 18 -3.75 9.57 -2.10
N VAL A 19 -4.00 8.28 -1.93
CA VAL A 19 -5.28 7.75 -1.47
C VAL A 19 -5.03 6.85 -0.27
N ARG A 20 -5.81 7.09 0.79
CA ARG A 20 -5.89 6.23 1.96
C ARG A 20 -7.02 5.23 1.77
N TRP A 21 -6.67 3.96 1.59
CA TRP A 21 -7.62 2.86 1.47
C TRP A 21 -7.93 2.33 2.86
N VAL A 22 -9.08 2.73 3.43
CA VAL A 22 -9.53 2.27 4.74
C VAL A 22 -10.04 0.83 4.60
N VAL A 23 -9.40 -0.09 5.30
CA VAL A 23 -9.61 -1.53 5.18
C VAL A 23 -9.00 -2.22 6.39
N ASP A 24 -9.62 -3.29 6.86
CA ASP A 24 -9.02 -4.13 7.89
C ASP A 24 -7.68 -4.70 7.38
N THR A 25 -6.57 -4.33 8.01
CA THR A 25 -5.21 -4.78 7.67
C THR A 25 -4.78 -6.01 8.46
N GLY A 26 -5.63 -6.50 9.38
CA GLY A 26 -5.33 -7.65 10.23
C GLY A 26 -4.07 -7.44 11.06
N GLU A 27 -3.17 -8.43 11.05
CA GLU A 27 -1.92 -8.42 11.82
C GLU A 27 -0.71 -7.88 11.02
N LEU A 28 -0.94 -7.25 9.87
CA LEU A 28 0.13 -6.61 9.10
C LEU A 28 0.81 -5.52 9.95
N GLY A 29 2.15 -5.45 9.86
CA GLY A 29 2.90 -4.40 10.53
C GLY A 29 2.61 -3.01 9.95
N VAL A 30 2.89 -1.97 10.73
CA VAL A 30 2.73 -0.57 10.35
C VAL A 30 4.06 0.00 9.89
N GLY A 31 4.06 0.73 8.77
CA GLY A 31 5.25 1.37 8.22
C GLY A 31 5.25 1.48 6.71
N GLU A 32 6.29 2.12 6.19
CA GLU A 32 6.54 2.18 4.75
C GLU A 32 6.87 0.79 4.20
N VAL A 33 6.44 0.51 2.97
CA VAL A 33 6.51 -0.82 2.36
C VAL A 33 7.62 -0.84 1.31
N ASP A 34 8.60 -1.72 1.48
CA ASP A 34 9.65 -2.00 0.49
C ASP A 34 9.16 -2.96 -0.60
N ALA A 35 8.32 -3.94 -0.23
CA ALA A 35 7.74 -4.90 -1.17
C ALA A 35 6.32 -5.29 -0.74
N ALA A 36 5.41 -5.36 -1.70
CA ALA A 36 4.04 -5.82 -1.49
C ALA A 36 3.77 -7.08 -2.32
N PRO A 37 2.92 -8.01 -1.85
CA PRO A 37 2.53 -9.17 -2.61
C PRO A 37 1.48 -8.86 -3.68
N GLY A 38 1.28 -9.82 -4.59
CA GLY A 38 0.29 -9.73 -5.65
C GLY A 38 0.55 -8.58 -6.63
N THR A 39 -0.52 -8.04 -7.22
CA THR A 39 -0.42 -6.96 -8.23
C THR A 39 0.13 -5.65 -7.65
N LEU A 40 0.03 -5.45 -6.34
CA LEU A 40 0.53 -4.24 -5.69
C LEU A 40 2.05 -4.12 -5.76
N GLY A 41 2.76 -5.25 -5.68
CA GLY A 41 4.22 -5.32 -5.78
C GLY A 41 4.76 -4.74 -7.09
N PRO A 42 4.35 -5.25 -8.27
CA PRO A 42 4.75 -4.69 -9.56
C PRO A 42 4.37 -3.21 -9.74
N LEU A 43 3.23 -2.77 -9.19
CA LEU A 43 2.84 -1.35 -9.27
C LEU A 43 3.84 -0.46 -8.52
N LEU A 44 4.31 -0.89 -7.35
CA LEU A 44 5.36 -0.21 -6.59
C LEU A 44 6.73 -0.34 -7.28
N GLN A 45 7.10 -1.55 -7.71
CA GLN A 45 8.40 -1.84 -8.34
C GLN A 45 8.64 -1.04 -9.63
N TYR A 46 7.61 -0.92 -10.47
CA TYR A 46 7.70 -0.20 -11.74
C TYR A 46 7.38 1.29 -11.64
N GLY A 47 7.15 1.80 -10.43
CA GLY A 47 6.97 3.23 -10.18
C GLY A 47 5.60 3.78 -10.58
N VAL A 48 4.60 2.93 -10.86
CA VAL A 48 3.20 3.41 -11.00
C VAL A 48 2.73 3.95 -9.66
N LEU A 49 3.03 3.21 -8.59
CA LEU A 49 2.99 3.71 -7.23
C LEU A 49 4.41 4.12 -6.84
N THR A 50 4.57 5.35 -6.35
CA THR A 50 5.85 5.88 -5.87
C THR A 50 6.09 5.53 -4.41
N ARG A 51 5.01 5.24 -3.66
CA ARG A 51 5.08 4.90 -2.24
C ARG A 51 3.87 4.09 -1.81
N VAL A 52 4.09 3.18 -0.86
CA VAL A 52 3.03 2.47 -0.13
C VAL A 52 3.37 2.48 1.36
N VAL A 53 2.38 2.77 2.20
CA VAL A 53 2.49 2.74 3.66
C VAL A 53 1.36 1.90 4.21
N LEU A 54 1.68 0.99 5.13
CA LEU A 54 0.71 0.29 5.96
C LEU A 54 0.46 1.11 7.22
N GLU A 55 -0.81 1.39 7.50
CA GLU A 55 -1.30 1.97 8.74
C GLU A 55 -2.19 0.95 9.48
N ASP A 56 -2.48 1.21 10.74
CA ASP A 56 -3.52 0.47 11.45
C ASP A 56 -4.89 0.75 10.81
N GLY A 57 -5.47 -0.27 10.15
CA GLY A 57 -6.76 -0.17 9.47
C GLY A 57 -6.74 0.58 8.13
N ALA A 58 -5.57 0.80 7.51
CA ALA A 58 -5.50 1.34 6.16
C ALA A 58 -4.21 1.01 5.41
N VAL A 59 -4.28 1.09 4.08
CA VAL A 59 -3.10 1.15 3.20
C VAL A 59 -3.12 2.50 2.52
N VAL A 60 -2.04 3.27 2.59
CA VAL A 60 -1.90 4.53 1.87
C VAL A 60 -0.99 4.31 0.67
N THR A 61 -1.43 4.76 -0.49
CA THR A 61 -0.67 4.62 -1.74
C THR A 61 -0.50 5.98 -2.38
N TRP A 62 0.70 6.27 -2.89
CA TRP A 62 1.00 7.45 -3.68
C TRP A 62 1.21 7.04 -5.13
N LEU A 63 0.49 7.69 -6.03
CA LEU A 63 0.58 7.51 -7.46
C LEU A 63 1.67 8.41 -8.05
N ALA A 64 2.34 7.99 -9.12
CA ALA A 64 3.25 8.85 -9.85
C ALA A 64 2.52 10.01 -10.54
N ASP A 65 3.20 11.14 -10.71
CA ASP A 65 2.61 12.39 -11.24
C ASP A 65 2.12 12.29 -12.69
N ASP A 66 2.62 11.31 -13.46
CA ASP A 66 2.20 11.03 -14.83
C ASP A 66 0.97 10.11 -14.93
N HIS A 67 0.36 9.77 -13.79
CA HIS A 67 -0.82 8.92 -13.69
C HIS A 67 -1.98 9.65 -12.99
N THR A 68 -3.20 9.13 -13.18
CA THR A 68 -4.40 9.66 -12.54
C THR A 68 -5.16 8.60 -11.77
N TRP A 69 -5.79 9.01 -10.66
CA TRP A 69 -6.67 8.13 -9.88
C TRP A 69 -7.93 7.69 -10.63
N THR A 70 -8.39 8.48 -11.60
CA THR A 70 -9.50 8.10 -12.47
C THR A 70 -9.16 6.86 -13.29
N ASP A 71 -7.93 6.76 -13.79
CA ASP A 71 -7.49 5.66 -14.65
C ASP A 71 -7.05 4.42 -13.85
N HIS A 72 -6.30 4.64 -12.76
CA HIS A 72 -5.67 3.56 -12.01
C HIS A 72 -6.41 3.14 -10.73
N GLY A 73 -7.31 3.99 -10.21
CA GLY A 73 -7.96 3.82 -8.91
C GLY A 73 -8.68 2.48 -8.73
N PRO A 74 -9.57 2.04 -9.65
CA PRO A 74 -10.26 0.75 -9.51
C PRO A 74 -9.28 -0.44 -9.45
N ARG A 75 -8.23 -0.42 -10.28
CA ARG A 75 -7.22 -1.47 -10.32
C ARG A 75 -6.37 -1.49 -9.04
N ILE A 76 -5.95 -0.34 -8.54
CA ILE A 76 -5.17 -0.23 -7.31
C ILE A 76 -6.02 -0.67 -6.11
N ARG A 77 -7.29 -0.26 -6.04
CA ARG A 77 -8.25 -0.70 -5.02
C ARG A 77 -8.37 -2.23 -4.96
N ASP A 78 -8.57 -2.88 -6.11
CA ASP A 78 -8.63 -4.34 -6.18
C ASP A 78 -7.28 -4.98 -5.79
N ALA A 79 -6.15 -4.41 -6.25
CA ALA A 79 -4.82 -4.90 -5.89
C ALA A 79 -4.55 -4.82 -4.38
N VAL A 80 -4.93 -3.73 -3.72
CA VAL A 80 -4.84 -3.57 -2.26
C VAL A 80 -5.73 -4.60 -1.56
N ASN A 81 -6.99 -4.74 -1.98
CA ASN A 81 -7.93 -5.67 -1.35
C ASN A 81 -7.42 -7.13 -1.41
N VAL A 82 -6.82 -7.51 -2.53
CA VAL A 82 -6.20 -8.83 -2.70
C VAL A 82 -4.93 -8.96 -1.88
N ALA A 83 -4.03 -7.97 -1.91
CA ALA A 83 -2.71 -8.05 -1.27
C ALA A 83 -2.78 -8.22 0.25
N ILE A 84 -3.80 -7.67 0.92
CA ILE A 84 -3.97 -7.79 2.38
C ILE A 84 -4.15 -9.25 2.82
N ASP A 85 -4.70 -10.10 1.96
CA ASP A 85 -4.88 -11.54 2.24
C ASP A 85 -3.62 -12.38 1.91
N LEU A 86 -2.57 -11.76 1.38
CA LEU A 86 -1.37 -12.46 0.90
C LEU A 86 -0.20 -12.28 1.86
N GLU A 87 0.61 -13.34 1.95
CA GLU A 87 1.93 -13.28 2.57
C GLU A 87 2.93 -12.58 1.64
N GLY A 88 4.01 -12.04 2.21
CA GLY A 88 5.12 -11.45 1.44
C GLY A 88 5.22 -9.92 1.48
N TRP A 89 4.51 -9.27 2.40
CA TRP A 89 4.77 -7.86 2.71
C TRP A 89 6.14 -7.70 3.37
N ALA A 90 6.92 -6.73 2.90
CA ALA A 90 8.17 -6.31 3.51
C ALA A 90 8.10 -4.80 3.82
N LEU A 91 8.35 -4.43 5.06
CA LEU A 91 8.42 -3.04 5.49
C LEU A 91 9.83 -2.49 5.29
N ALA A 92 9.93 -1.23 4.87
CA ALA A 92 11.15 -0.44 4.91
C ALA A 92 11.70 -0.44 6.34
N GLY A 93 12.89 -1.00 6.49
CA GLY A 93 13.41 -1.57 7.74
C GLY A 93 12.95 -0.92 9.05
N ASN A 94 12.52 -1.76 9.99
CA ASN A 94 13.05 -1.63 11.35
C ASN A 94 14.54 -1.95 11.27
N GLY A 95 15.35 -0.92 11.00
CA GLY A 95 16.79 -1.08 10.88
C GLY A 95 17.39 -1.52 12.21
N THR A 96 17.60 -2.83 12.40
CA THR A 96 18.70 -3.29 13.24
C THR A 96 19.99 -2.97 12.49
N GLY A 97 20.40 -1.70 12.54
CA GLY A 97 21.80 -1.35 12.30
C GLY A 97 22.68 -1.97 13.38
N PRO A 98 23.98 -2.22 13.13
CA PRO A 98 24.84 -2.87 14.12
C PRO A 98 24.88 -2.04 15.41
N ALA A 99 24.76 -2.74 16.55
CA ALA A 99 24.98 -2.15 17.86
C ALA A 99 26.38 -1.52 17.89
N LYS A 100 26.40 -0.20 18.07
CA LYS A 100 27.60 0.58 18.36
C LYS A 100 27.61 0.87 19.87
N HIS A 101 28.27 0.00 20.62
CA HIS A 101 29.34 0.29 21.58
C HIS A 101 29.73 -0.96 22.36
#